data_AF-A0AAU7ZFH1-F1
#
_entry.id   AF-A0AAU7ZFH1-F1
#
_cell.length_a   1.000
_cell.length_b   1.000
_cell.length_c   1.000
_cell.angle_alpha   90.00
_cell.angle_beta   90.00
_cell.angle_gamma   90.00
#
_symmetry.space_group_name_H-M   'P 1'
#
loop_
_entity.id
_entity.type
_entity.pdbx_description
1 polymer ?
#
loop_
_entity_poly.entity_id
_entity_poly.type
_entity_poly.pdbx_seq_one_letter_code
_entity_poly.pdbx_strand_id
1 'polypeptide(L)'
;MRRRAYGVAMLGGRSWESWIAEYSESHQHPLNRLTHTFGIPIIMLSLPVMMAAIVWHRLLWVGVGLFCFGWLLQFVGHAIEGKPPEFLKDWRFLLVGSRWWAAKMRGKA
;
A
#
# COMPACT_ATOMS: atom_id res chain seq x y z
N MET A 1 -13.87 -25.85 -26.08
CA MET A 1 -13.72 -25.75 -24.61
C MET A 1 -13.87 -24.28 -24.19
N ARG A 2 -15.02 -23.88 -23.63
CA ARG A 2 -15.28 -22.49 -23.20
C ARG A 2 -14.63 -22.28 -21.82
N ARG A 3 -13.56 -21.47 -21.74
CA ARG A 3 -13.02 -21.02 -20.44
C ARG A 3 -14.08 -20.15 -19.77
N ARG A 4 -14.60 -20.63 -18.65
CA ARG A 4 -15.44 -19.87 -17.71
C ARG A 4 -14.65 -18.63 -17.27
N ALA A 5 -14.95 -17.45 -17.83
CA ALA A 5 -14.44 -16.15 -17.39
C ALA A 5 -15.14 -15.67 -16.11
N TYR A 6 -15.13 -16.50 -15.06
CA TYR A 6 -15.77 -16.18 -13.79
C TYR A 6 -14.77 -15.44 -12.90
N GLY A 7 -15.01 -14.14 -12.68
CA GLY A 7 -14.76 -13.49 -11.40
C GLY A 7 -13.32 -13.25 -10.96
N VAL A 8 -12.36 -13.05 -11.86
CA VAL A 8 -11.08 -12.45 -11.43
C VAL A 8 -11.37 -10.99 -11.11
N ALA A 9 -11.12 -10.57 -9.87
CA ALA A 9 -11.26 -9.16 -9.53
C ALA A 9 -10.21 -8.36 -10.32
N MET A 10 -10.67 -7.33 -11.04
CA MET A 10 -9.84 -6.54 -11.96
C MET A 10 -9.69 -5.11 -11.46
N LEU A 11 -8.56 -4.50 -11.77
CA LEU A 11 -8.33 -3.06 -11.67
C LEU A 11 -7.73 -2.58 -12.99
N GLY A 12 -8.43 -1.70 -13.71
CA GLY A 12 -7.93 -1.14 -14.97
C GLY A 12 -7.61 -2.18 -16.05
N GLY A 13 -8.37 -3.28 -16.13
CA GLY A 13 -8.17 -4.33 -17.14
C GLY A 13 -7.06 -5.35 -16.81
N ARG A 14 -6.39 -5.22 -15.66
CA ARG A 14 -5.43 -6.22 -15.15
C ARG A 14 -5.95 -6.88 -13.87
N SER A 15 -5.55 -8.13 -13.61
CA SER A 15 -5.92 -8.83 -12.38
C SER A 15 -5.15 -8.30 -11.17
N TRP A 16 -5.71 -8.47 -9.97
CA TRP A 16 -5.00 -8.08 -8.74
C TRP A 16 -3.70 -8.85 -8.54
N GLU A 17 -3.62 -10.10 -8.97
CA GLU A 17 -2.41 -10.92 -8.89
C GLU A 17 -1.29 -10.30 -9.74
N SER A 18 -1.61 -9.82 -10.94
CA SER A 18 -0.65 -9.12 -11.80
C SER A 18 -0.18 -7.80 -11.17
N TRP A 19 -1.10 -7.00 -10.61
CA TRP A 19 -0.74 -5.75 -9.92
C TRP A 19 0.16 -5.99 -8.70
N ILE A 20 -0.17 -6.99 -7.88
CA ILE A 20 0.60 -7.35 -6.69
C ILE A 20 1.96 -7.89 -7.09
N ALA A 21 2.05 -8.72 -8.13
CA ALA A 21 3.31 -9.22 -8.65
C ALA A 21 4.22 -8.09 -9.13
N GLU A 22 3.69 -7.16 -9.93
CA GLU A 22 4.43 -5.98 -10.41
C GLU A 22 4.94 -5.12 -9.23
N TYR A 23 4.09 -4.88 -8.23
CA TYR A 23 4.48 -4.14 -7.03
C TYR A 23 5.55 -4.87 -6.20
N SER A 24 5.43 -6.19 -6.03
CA SER A 24 6.46 -7.01 -5.37
C SER A 24 7.78 -6.94 -6.10
N GLU A 25 7.78 -7.11 -7.43
CA GLU A 25 8.98 -7.09 -8.28
C GLU A 25 9.68 -5.74 -8.28
N SER A 26 8.93 -4.64 -8.16
CA SER A 26 9.54 -3.31 -8.10
C SER A 26 10.20 -3.02 -6.74
N HIS A 27 9.76 -3.66 -5.65
CA HIS A 27 10.27 -3.53 -4.29
C HIS A 27 11.01 -4.80 -3.82
N GLN A 28 12.25 -5.00 -4.26
CA GLN A 28 13.03 -6.18 -3.87
C GLN A 28 13.94 -5.91 -2.67
N HIS A 29 14.33 -4.64 -2.45
CA HIS A 29 15.27 -4.31 -1.38
C HIS A 29 14.65 -4.58 0.01
N PRO A 30 15.33 -5.33 0.90
CA PRO A 30 14.75 -5.77 2.17
C PRO A 30 14.32 -4.60 3.05
N LEU A 31 15.10 -3.52 3.11
CA LEU A 31 14.73 -2.33 3.88
C LEU A 31 13.53 -1.61 3.29
N ASN A 32 13.38 -1.57 1.96
CA ASN A 32 12.22 -0.95 1.33
C ASN A 32 10.95 -1.77 1.58
N ARG A 33 11.04 -3.10 1.46
CA ARG A 33 9.93 -3.99 1.81
C ARG A 33 9.57 -3.87 3.30
N LEU A 34 10.56 -3.71 4.18
CA LEU A 34 10.35 -3.57 5.62
C LEU A 34 9.59 -2.28 5.95
N THR A 35 10.05 -1.14 5.42
CA THR A 35 9.38 0.13 5.65
C THR A 35 7.96 0.16 5.09
N HIS A 36 7.70 -0.49 3.94
CA HIS A 36 6.35 -0.65 3.40
C HIS A 36 5.48 -1.59 4.24
N THR A 37 6.05 -2.65 4.82
CA THR A 37 5.32 -3.59 5.68
C THR A 37 4.71 -2.92 6.90
N PHE A 38 5.40 -1.91 7.46
CA PHE A 38 4.89 -1.12 8.59
C PHE A 38 4.21 0.19 8.15
N GLY A 39 4.72 0.87 7.13
CA GLY A 39 4.19 2.14 6.66
C GLY A 39 2.77 2.03 6.11
N ILE A 40 2.49 0.99 5.31
CA ILE A 40 1.16 0.77 4.72
C ILE A 40 0.06 0.63 5.80
N PRO A 41 0.16 -0.27 6.80
CA PRO A 41 -0.88 -0.38 7.82
C PRO A 41 -0.97 0.85 8.72
N ILE A 42 0.14 1.58 8.95
CA ILE A 42 0.12 2.84 9.69
C ILE A 42 -0.71 3.90 8.94
N ILE A 43 -0.52 4.04 7.62
CA ILE A 43 -1.36 4.92 6.79
C ILE A 43 -2.81 4.43 6.77
N MET A 44 -3.04 3.12 6.63
CA MET A 44 -4.40 2.58 6.64
C MET A 44 -5.11 2.85 7.96
N LEU A 45 -4.40 2.79 9.10
CA LEU A 45 -4.92 3.12 10.42
C LEU A 45 -5.16 4.62 10.62
N SER A 46 -4.34 5.47 9.99
CA SER A 46 -4.49 6.92 10.15
C SER A 46 -5.83 7.43 9.62
N LEU A 47 -6.36 6.83 8.55
CA LEU A 47 -7.62 7.24 7.93
C LEU A 47 -8.84 7.10 8.86
N PRO A 48 -9.14 5.93 9.47
CA PRO A 48 -10.24 5.82 10.43
C PRO A 48 -10.01 6.65 11.70
N VAL A 49 -8.75 6.85 12.13
CA VAL A 49 -8.44 7.76 13.26
C VAL A 49 -8.81 9.21 12.90
N MET A 50 -8.50 9.67 11.69
CA MET A 50 -8.92 10.99 11.20
C MET A 50 -10.44 11.08 11.06
N MET A 51 -11.13 10.02 10.63
CA MET A 51 -12.60 10.00 10.61
C MET A 51 -13.20 10.12 12.01
N ALA A 52 -12.63 9.43 13.01
CA ALA A 52 -13.07 9.54 14.40
C ALA A 52 -12.87 10.96 14.98
N ALA A 53 -12.00 11.78 14.37
CA ALA A 53 -11.79 13.16 14.78
C ALA A 53 -13.02 14.08 14.53
N ILE A 54 -14.03 13.61 13.78
CA ILE A 54 -15.34 14.28 13.69
C ILE A 54 -16.01 14.37 15.06
N VAL A 55 -15.85 13.34 15.90
CA VAL A 55 -16.41 13.27 17.27
C VAL A 55 -15.37 13.69 18.30
N TRP A 56 -14.12 13.26 18.14
CA TRP A 56 -13.02 13.54 19.08
C TRP A 56 -11.90 14.31 18.40
N HIS A 57 -12.04 15.63 18.29
CA HIS A 57 -11.14 16.51 17.52
C HIS A 57 -9.63 16.34 17.81
N ARG A 58 -9.25 15.95 19.04
CA ARG A 58 -7.84 15.67 19.40
C ARG A 58 -7.22 14.53 18.57
N LEU A 59 -8.04 13.60 18.08
CA LEU A 59 -7.60 12.50 17.22
C LEU A 59 -7.13 12.98 15.85
N LEU A 60 -7.47 14.20 15.42
CA LEU A 60 -6.99 14.73 14.15
C LEU A 60 -5.46 14.77 14.12
N TRP A 61 -4.83 15.29 15.18
CA TRP A 61 -3.38 15.38 15.27
C TRP A 61 -2.71 14.01 15.36
N VAL A 62 -3.36 13.05 16.01
CA VAL A 62 -2.89 11.66 16.05
C VAL A 62 -2.94 11.06 14.64
N GLY A 63 -4.06 11.23 13.94
CA GLY A 63 -4.25 10.75 12.57
C GLY A 63 -3.26 11.38 11.58
N VAL A 64 -3.08 12.71 11.62
CA VAL A 64 -2.09 13.41 10.80
C VAL A 64 -0.68 12.91 11.10
N GLY A 65 -0.32 12.75 12.38
CA GLY A 65 0.98 12.21 12.80
C GLY A 65 1.23 10.81 12.24
N LEU A 66 0.26 9.90 12.35
CA LEU A 66 0.34 8.55 11.78
C LEU A 66 0.47 8.59 10.26
N PHE A 67 -0.33 9.42 9.58
CA PHE A 67 -0.31 9.54 8.12
C PHE A 67 1.08 9.99 7.63
N CYS A 68 1.61 11.08 8.20
CA CYS A 68 2.92 11.60 7.86
C CYS A 68 4.04 10.61 8.18
N PHE A 69 3.98 9.95 9.34
CA PHE A 69 4.99 8.97 9.75
C PHE A 69 5.00 7.74 8.84
N GLY A 70 3.82 7.21 8.49
CA GLY A 70 3.69 6.08 7.56
C GLY A 70 4.22 6.39 6.16
N TRP A 71 4.02 7.62 5.68
CA TRP A 71 4.62 8.10 4.43
C TRP A 71 6.13 8.27 4.52
N LEU A 72 6.63 8.87 5.62
CA LEU A 72 8.06 9.05 5.85
C LEU A 72 8.80 7.72 5.78
N LEU A 73 8.30 6.67 6.44
CA LEU A 73 8.89 5.33 6.36
C LEU A 73 8.99 4.82 4.91
N GLN A 74 7.91 4.93 4.14
CA GLN A 74 7.89 4.48 2.74
C GLN A 74 8.87 5.26 1.87
N PHE A 75 8.91 6.59 2.00
CA PHE A 75 9.87 7.41 1.25
C PHE A 75 11.32 7.12 1.64
N VAL A 76 11.61 6.87 2.91
CA VAL A 76 12.95 6.43 3.35
C VAL A 76 13.31 5.10 2.70
N GLY A 77 12.37 4.14 2.62
CA GLY A 77 12.58 2.88 1.93
C GLY A 77 12.94 3.05 0.44
N HIS A 78 12.18 3.89 -0.27
CA HIS A 78 12.45 4.21 -1.67
C HIS A 78 13.77 4.97 -1.87
N ALA A 79 14.11 5.90 -0.97
CA ALA A 79 15.38 6.61 -1.01
C ALA A 79 16.57 5.67 -0.83
N ILE A 80 16.46 4.68 0.07
CA ILE A 80 17.47 3.64 0.26
C ILE A 80 17.58 2.73 -0.97
N GLU A 81 16.47 2.30 -1.56
CA GLU A 81 16.48 1.45 -2.77
C GLU A 81 16.89 2.24 -4.03
N GLY A 82 16.86 3.57 -4.00
CA GLY A 82 17.19 4.44 -5.13
C GLY A 82 16.16 4.41 -6.26
N LYS A 83 14.94 3.89 -6.01
CA LYS A 83 13.85 3.80 -6.99
C LYS A 83 12.71 4.76 -6.61
N PRO A 84 12.12 5.48 -7.59
CA PRO A 84 10.99 6.34 -7.31
C PRO A 84 9.74 5.53 -6.92
N PRO A 85 8.83 6.10 -6.12
CA PRO A 85 7.54 5.49 -5.80
C PRO A 85 6.68 5.21 -7.04
N GLU A 86 6.03 4.06 -7.09
CA GLU A 86 5.30 3.54 -8.26
C GLU A 86 4.02 4.32 -8.54
N PHE A 87 3.45 4.98 -7.52
CA PHE A 87 2.28 5.83 -7.73
C PHE A 87 2.57 7.05 -8.63
N LEU A 88 3.85 7.39 -8.83
CA LEU A 88 4.26 8.39 -9.81
C LEU A 88 4.10 7.89 -11.26
N LYS A 89 4.12 6.56 -11.47
CA LYS A 89 3.86 5.92 -12.77
C LYS A 89 2.35 5.74 -12.99
N ASP A 90 1.65 5.22 -11.98
CA ASP A 90 0.19 5.05 -11.99
C ASP A 90 -0.36 5.21 -10.56
N TRP A 91 -1.22 6.19 -10.33
CA TRP A 91 -1.83 6.48 -9.04
C TRP A 91 -2.50 5.26 -8.39
N ARG A 92 -2.94 4.28 -9.18
CA ARG A 92 -3.55 3.03 -8.70
C ARG A 92 -2.64 2.25 -7.76
N PHE A 93 -1.31 2.43 -7.86
CA PHE A 93 -0.36 1.79 -6.94
C PHE A 93 -0.56 2.17 -5.47
N LEU A 94 -1.19 3.31 -5.18
CA LEU A 94 -1.63 3.66 -3.83
C LEU A 94 -2.61 2.61 -3.25
N LEU A 95 -3.49 2.07 -4.09
CA LEU A 95 -4.43 1.02 -3.70
C LEU A 95 -3.78 -0.37 -3.73
N VAL A 96 -2.90 -0.61 -4.70
CA VAL A 96 -2.18 -1.89 -4.84
C VAL A 96 -1.33 -2.17 -3.60
N GLY A 97 -0.68 -1.17 -3.01
CA GLY A 97 0.08 -1.32 -1.76
C GLY A 97 -0.75 -1.97 -0.64
N SER A 98 -2.01 -1.56 -0.45
CA SER A 98 -2.89 -2.16 0.57
C SER A 98 -3.19 -3.65 0.31
N ARG A 99 -3.36 -4.02 -0.96
CA ARG A 99 -3.61 -5.41 -1.38
C ARG A 99 -2.36 -6.26 -1.30
N TRP A 100 -1.21 -5.70 -1.65
CA TRP A 100 0.09 -6.33 -1.47
C TRP A 100 0.35 -6.62 0.00
N TRP A 101 0.12 -5.64 0.89
CA TRP A 101 0.29 -5.83 2.33
C TRP A 101 -0.59 -6.97 2.85
N ALA A 102 -1.87 -7.01 2.46
CA ALA A 102 -2.78 -8.09 2.82
C ALA A 102 -2.37 -9.46 2.22
N ALA A 103 -1.79 -9.49 1.02
CA ALA A 103 -1.24 -10.71 0.42
C ALA A 103 0.01 -11.19 1.19
N LYS A 104 0.90 -10.27 1.57
CA LYS A 104 2.11 -10.56 2.34
C LYS A 104 1.79 -11.14 3.71
N MET A 105 0.83 -10.56 4.44
CA MET A 105 0.38 -11.11 5.74
C MET A 105 -0.20 -12.53 5.62
N ARG A 106 -0.59 -12.96 4.41
CA ARG A 106 -1.09 -14.31 4.11
C ARG A 106 -0.04 -15.22 3.47
N GLY A 107 1.22 -14.78 3.37
CA GLY A 107 2.31 -15.54 2.73
C GLY A 107 2.17 -15.66 1.20
N LYS A 108 1.47 -14.73 0.54
CA LYS A 108 1.16 -14.75 -0.90
C LYS A 108 1.89 -13.67 -1.71
N ALA A 109 2.88 -12.98 -1.13
CA ALA A 109 3.63 -11.89 -1.78
C ALA A 109 5.05 -11.77 -1.23
#